data_AF-A0A2Z6DVR2-F1
#
_entry.id   AF-A0A2Z6DVR2-F1
#
_cell.length_a   1.000
_cell.length_b   1.000
_cell.length_c   1.000
_cell.angle_alpha   90.00
_cell.angle_beta   90.00
_cell.angle_gamma   90.00
#
_symmetry.space_group_name_H-M   'P 1'
#
loop_
_entity.id
_entity.type
_entity.pdbx_description
1 polymer ?
#
loop_
_entity_poly.entity_id
_entity_poly.type
_entity_poly.pdbx_seq_one_letter_code
_entity_poly.pdbx_strand_id
1 'polypeptide(L)'
;MRAVLDTNTALALWWFEDPQLAPLAAAIAAQRLRPIASPPLVAEWRAILLRLNAHGTTAAESATAPEYARAPTVSQAPLSLRGQQAQAQFAQWVRLVDHPDARWLATADLPCCRDPEDQKFLECAGFHQVTWLITRDKALLRLARRLKPGTAPLTIVTPEAWCRGDRNR
;
A
#
# COMPACT_ATOMS: atom_id res chain seq x y z
N MET A 1 10.58 4.04 -10.96
CA MET A 1 9.11 4.10 -11.18
C MET A 1 8.43 4.56 -9.89
N ARG A 2 7.30 5.26 -9.96
CA ARG A 2 6.51 5.64 -8.77
C ARG A 2 5.39 4.62 -8.54
N ALA A 3 5.07 4.39 -7.27
CA ALA A 3 3.97 3.51 -6.89
C ALA A 3 3.19 4.08 -5.71
N VAL A 4 1.91 3.75 -5.64
CA VAL A 4 1.11 3.85 -4.42
C VAL A 4 1.01 2.44 -3.84
N LEU A 5 1.24 2.31 -2.53
CA LEU A 5 1.02 1.06 -1.81
C LEU A 5 -0.26 1.24 -0.99
N ASP A 6 -1.15 0.24 -1.01
CA ASP A 6 -2.23 0.23 -0.01
C ASP A 6 -1.66 -0.02 1.40
N THR A 7 -2.46 0.28 2.43
CA THR A 7 -2.01 0.14 3.81
C THR A 7 -1.65 -1.30 4.16
N ASN A 8 -2.37 -2.29 3.61
CA ASN A 8 -2.09 -3.71 3.86
C ASN A 8 -0.73 -4.14 3.29
N THR A 9 -0.35 -3.64 2.12
CA THR A 9 0.96 -3.88 1.50
C THR A 9 2.07 -3.20 2.28
N ALA A 10 1.86 -1.95 2.71
CA ALA A 10 2.81 -1.24 3.57
C ALA A 10 3.03 -1.97 4.92
N LEU A 11 1.95 -2.45 5.56
CA LEU A 11 2.03 -3.25 6.77
C LEU A 11 2.77 -4.57 6.54
N ALA A 12 2.46 -5.28 5.45
CA ALA A 12 3.15 -6.53 5.14
C ALA A 12 4.66 -6.31 4.96
N LEU A 13 5.07 -5.22 4.31
CA LEU A 13 6.48 -4.89 4.12
C LEU A 13 7.20 -4.51 5.41
N TRP A 14 6.61 -3.62 6.22
CA TRP A 14 7.35 -2.92 7.27
C TRP A 14 6.93 -3.27 8.70
N TRP A 15 5.73 -3.84 8.89
CA TRP A 15 5.28 -4.32 10.19
C TRP A 15 5.43 -5.84 10.33
N PHE A 16 5.02 -6.59 9.31
CA PHE A 16 5.09 -8.05 9.31
C PHE A 16 6.37 -8.61 8.66
N GLU A 17 7.11 -7.76 7.93
CA GLU A 17 8.35 -8.15 7.23
C GLU A 17 8.16 -9.41 6.38
N ASP A 18 7.08 -9.44 5.59
CA ASP A 18 6.65 -10.59 4.79
C ASP A 18 7.78 -11.02 3.83
N PRO A 19 8.37 -12.22 4.02
CA PRO A 19 9.50 -12.67 3.22
C PRO A 19 9.14 -12.88 1.75
N GLN A 20 7.85 -13.12 1.43
CA GLN A 20 7.41 -13.26 0.05
C GLN A 20 7.54 -11.93 -0.72
N LEU A 21 7.60 -10.81 0.00
CA LEU A 21 7.76 -9.46 -0.56
C LEU A 21 9.22 -8.98 -0.58
N ALA A 22 10.19 -9.85 -0.30
CA ALA A 22 11.61 -9.50 -0.38
C ALA A 22 12.01 -8.84 -1.72
N PRO A 23 11.50 -9.28 -2.91
CA PRO A 23 11.79 -8.59 -4.16
C PRO A 23 11.26 -7.15 -4.23
N LEU A 24 10.08 -6.91 -3.65
CA LEU A 24 9.46 -5.58 -3.55
C LEU A 24 10.26 -4.68 -2.60
N ALA A 25 10.61 -5.19 -1.41
CA ALA A 25 11.46 -4.48 -0.46
C ALA A 25 12.82 -4.11 -1.08
N ALA A 26 13.46 -5.05 -1.78
CA ALA A 26 14.74 -4.82 -2.46
C ALA A 26 14.63 -3.77 -3.59
N ALA A 27 13.50 -3.72 -4.30
CA ALA A 27 13.28 -2.70 -5.32
C ALA A 27 13.08 -1.30 -4.75
N ILE A 28 12.44 -1.19 -3.59
CA ILE A 28 12.29 0.06 -2.84
C ILE A 28 13.64 0.52 -2.31
N ALA A 29 14.41 -0.38 -1.68
CA ALA A 29 15.74 -0.07 -1.17
C ALA A 29 16.69 0.39 -2.29
N ALA A 30 16.63 -0.26 -3.46
CA ALA A 30 17.40 0.11 -4.64
C ALA A 30 16.84 1.33 -5.40
N GLN A 31 15.79 1.99 -4.90
CA GLN A 31 15.13 3.16 -5.52
C GLN A 31 14.58 2.91 -6.94
N ARG A 32 14.44 1.64 -7.34
CA ARG A 32 13.83 1.22 -8.61
C ARG A 32 12.31 1.41 -8.57
N LEU A 33 11.71 1.11 -7.42
CA LEU A 33 10.33 1.47 -7.09
C LEU A 33 10.35 2.55 -6.00
N ARG A 34 9.59 3.62 -6.17
CA ARG A 34 9.55 4.75 -5.23
C ARG A 34 8.11 4.94 -4.75
N PRO A 35 7.75 4.37 -3.59
CA PRO A 35 6.44 4.57 -2.99
C PRO A 35 6.18 6.05 -2.74
N ILE A 36 4.94 6.49 -2.98
CA ILE A 36 4.47 7.83 -2.64
C ILE A 36 3.20 7.74 -1.78
N ALA A 37 3.00 8.74 -0.93
CA ALA A 37 1.79 8.87 -0.13
C ALA A 37 1.37 10.34 -0.03
N SER A 38 0.08 10.59 -0.27
CA SER A 38 -0.56 11.87 -0.02
C SER A 38 -1.06 11.98 1.44
N PRO A 39 -1.39 13.18 1.95
CA PRO A 39 -1.84 13.37 3.32
C PRO A 39 -2.93 12.39 3.81
N PRO A 40 -3.99 12.04 3.04
CA PRO A 40 -4.97 11.05 3.49
C PRO A 40 -4.39 9.65 3.71
N LEU A 41 -3.45 9.22 2.88
CA LEU A 41 -2.77 7.92 3.00
C LEU A 41 -1.87 7.91 4.23
N VAL A 42 -1.16 9.01 4.50
CA VAL A 42 -0.35 9.17 5.72
C VAL A 42 -1.21 9.16 6.98
N ALA A 43 -2.37 9.82 6.94
CA ALA A 43 -3.31 9.85 8.06
C ALA A 43 -3.85 8.45 8.38
N GLU A 44 -4.23 7.68 7.35
CA GLU A 44 -4.68 6.30 7.51
C GLU A 44 -3.58 5.42 8.10
N TRP A 45 -2.37 5.50 7.56
CA TRP A 45 -1.20 4.76 8.06
C TRP A 45 -0.99 5.00 9.56
N ARG A 46 -0.98 6.28 9.99
CA ARG A 46 -0.81 6.65 11.41
C ARG A 46 -1.95 6.12 12.27
N ALA A 47 -3.20 6.25 11.81
CA ALA A 47 -4.36 5.79 12.55
C ALA A 47 -4.33 4.26 12.75
N ILE A 48 -3.89 3.51 11.74
CA ILE A 48 -3.76 2.05 11.81
C ILE A 48 -2.62 1.64 12.74
N LEU A 49 -1.45 2.28 12.66
CA LEU A 49 -0.36 2.00 13.61
C LEU A 49 -0.77 2.27 15.07
N LEU A 50 -1.50 3.37 15.32
CA LEU A 50 -2.04 3.67 16.65
C LEU A 50 -2.99 2.56 17.13
N ARG A 51 -3.91 2.11 16.28
CA ARG A 51 -4.84 1.02 16.60
C ARG A 51 -4.10 -0.30 16.87
N LEU A 52 -3.12 -0.66 16.05
CA LEU A 52 -2.34 -1.89 16.21
C LEU A 52 -1.50 -1.87 17.50
N ASN A 53 -0.91 -0.73 17.83
CA ASN A 53 -0.17 -0.54 19.08
C ASN A 53 -1.08 -0.65 20.31
N ALA A 54 -2.32 -0.15 20.23
CA ALA A 54 -3.27 -0.19 21.33
C ALA A 54 -3.92 -1.57 21.54
N HIS A 55 -4.17 -2.33 20.46
CA HIS A 55 -5.03 -3.51 20.49
C HIS A 55 -4.32 -4.85 20.25
N GLY A 56 -2.99 -4.89 20.30
CA GLY A 56 -2.35 -6.12 20.77
C GLY A 56 -2.63 -7.38 19.94
N THR A 57 -2.19 -7.49 18.68
CA THR A 57 -2.19 -8.77 17.90
C THR A 57 -3.52 -9.55 17.80
N THR A 58 -4.67 -9.05 18.26
CA THR A 58 -5.95 -9.77 18.11
C THR A 58 -6.32 -10.05 16.65
N ALA A 59 -5.76 -9.27 15.71
CA ALA A 59 -5.89 -9.50 14.29
C ALA A 59 -5.08 -10.70 13.77
N ALA A 60 -3.89 -11.00 14.31
CA ALA A 60 -3.05 -12.11 13.82
C ALA A 60 -3.51 -13.49 14.31
N GLU A 61 -4.09 -13.53 15.52
CA GLU A 61 -4.66 -14.75 16.12
C GLU A 61 -6.10 -15.04 15.62
N SER A 62 -6.76 -14.05 15.01
CA SER A 62 -8.07 -14.25 14.41
C SER A 62 -8.04 -15.21 13.22
N ALA A 63 -9.02 -16.09 13.11
CA ALA A 63 -9.23 -16.98 11.96
C ALA A 63 -9.48 -16.24 10.61
N THR A 64 -9.59 -14.91 10.65
CA THR A 64 -9.68 -14.01 9.48
C THR A 64 -8.42 -13.22 9.18
N ALA A 65 -7.36 -13.34 9.99
CA ALA A 65 -6.04 -12.77 9.68
C ALA A 65 -5.56 -13.22 8.29
N PRO A 66 -4.97 -12.33 7.48
CA PRO A 66 -4.31 -12.76 6.26
C PRO A 66 -3.12 -13.67 6.60
N GLU A 67 -2.82 -14.64 5.72
CA GLU A 67 -1.83 -15.70 5.95
C GLU A 67 -0.44 -15.16 6.37
N TYR A 68 -0.02 -14.02 5.82
CA TYR A 68 1.25 -13.38 6.17
C TYR A 68 1.30 -12.87 7.62
N ALA A 69 0.16 -12.52 8.23
CA ALA A 69 0.08 -12.12 9.63
C ALA A 69 0.22 -13.32 10.59
N ARG A 70 0.09 -14.55 10.08
CA ARG A 70 0.21 -15.81 10.84
C ARG A 70 1.57 -16.50 10.66
N ALA A 71 2.45 -15.95 9.83
CA ALA A 71 3.75 -16.57 9.56
C ALA A 71 4.61 -16.62 10.83
N PRO A 72 5.35 -17.72 11.09
CA PRO A 72 6.21 -17.87 12.28
C PRO A 72 7.39 -16.88 12.32
N THR A 73 7.63 -16.14 11.24
CA THR A 73 8.68 -15.11 11.11
C THR A 73 8.27 -13.75 11.70
N VAL A 74 7.03 -13.60 12.17
CA VAL A 74 6.53 -12.35 12.75
C VAL A 74 7.31 -12.00 14.02
N SER A 75 7.88 -10.78 14.07
CA SER A 75 9.15 -10.52 14.76
C SER A 75 9.29 -10.69 16.29
N GLN A 76 8.44 -11.33 17.09
CA GLN A 76 8.51 -11.42 18.59
C GLN A 76 8.73 -10.12 19.41
N ALA A 77 9.18 -9.01 18.81
CA ALA A 77 9.42 -7.73 19.45
C ALA A 77 8.10 -7.15 19.98
N PRO A 78 8.15 -6.33 21.05
CA PRO A 78 6.99 -5.60 21.54
C PRO A 78 6.31 -4.83 20.41
N LEU A 79 4.97 -4.79 20.40
CA LEU A 79 4.21 -4.15 19.31
C LEU A 79 4.54 -2.67 19.16
N SER A 80 4.81 -1.98 20.27
CA SER A 80 5.29 -0.60 20.25
C SER A 80 6.61 -0.43 19.49
N LEU A 81 7.54 -1.38 19.62
CA LEU A 81 8.81 -1.36 18.89
C LEU A 81 8.58 -1.65 17.40
N ARG A 82 7.73 -2.63 17.07
CA ARG A 82 7.35 -2.91 15.67
C ARG A 82 6.69 -1.72 15.01
N GLY A 83 5.78 -1.04 15.71
CA GLY A 83 5.15 0.18 15.21
C GLY A 83 6.13 1.31 14.97
N GLN A 84 7.10 1.50 15.85
CA GLN A 84 8.18 2.47 15.65
C GLN A 84 9.04 2.11 14.43
N GLN A 85 9.43 0.84 14.28
CA GLN A 85 10.20 0.36 13.14
C GLN A 85 9.44 0.53 11.83
N ALA A 86 8.16 0.13 11.80
CA ALA A 86 7.30 0.29 10.63
C ALA A 86 7.14 1.76 10.26
N GLN A 87 6.93 2.64 11.24
CA GLN A 87 6.85 4.08 11.02
C GLN A 87 8.17 4.66 10.48
N ALA A 88 9.31 4.20 10.98
CA ALA A 88 10.63 4.64 10.51
C ALA A 88 10.87 4.19 9.06
N GLN A 89 10.54 2.94 8.73
CA GLN A 89 10.65 2.42 7.36
C GLN A 89 9.72 3.17 6.39
N PHE A 90 8.48 3.43 6.80
CA PHE A 90 7.55 4.25 6.01
C PHE A 90 8.17 5.63 5.75
N ALA A 91 8.65 6.32 6.79
CA ALA A 91 9.25 7.65 6.66
C ALA A 91 10.52 7.66 5.80
N GLN A 92 11.31 6.59 5.85
CA GLN A 92 12.54 6.44 5.07
C GLN A 92 12.26 6.22 3.58
N TRP A 93 11.28 5.37 3.26
CA TRP A 93 11.10 4.86 1.90
C TRP A 93 9.93 5.46 1.13
N VAL A 94 8.95 6.06 1.83
CA VAL A 94 7.78 6.67 1.21
C VAL A 94 8.01 8.16 1.02
N ARG A 95 7.95 8.61 -0.23
CA ARG A 95 7.99 10.03 -0.54
C ARG A 95 6.61 10.66 -0.30
N LEU A 96 6.57 11.68 0.54
CA LEU A 96 5.37 12.49 0.72
C LEU A 96 5.13 13.35 -0.53
N VAL A 97 3.87 13.42 -0.93
CA VAL A 97 3.40 14.19 -2.09
C VAL A 97 2.10 14.91 -1.73
N ASP A 98 1.72 15.91 -2.52
CA ASP A 98 0.48 16.64 -2.28
C ASP A 98 -0.75 15.78 -2.57
N HIS A 99 -1.87 16.12 -1.94
CA HIS A 99 -3.18 15.58 -2.31
C HIS A 99 -3.84 16.54 -3.32
N PRO A 100 -4.52 16.04 -4.37
CA PRO A 100 -5.29 16.90 -5.26
C PRO A 100 -6.31 17.73 -4.48
N ASP A 101 -6.54 18.96 -4.94
CA ASP A 101 -7.60 19.81 -4.41
C ASP A 101 -8.97 19.43 -5.02
N ALA A 102 -10.04 19.99 -4.47
CA ALA A 102 -11.41 19.69 -4.88
C ALA A 102 -11.69 20.00 -6.36
N ARG A 103 -11.01 21.00 -6.96
CA ARG A 103 -11.18 21.33 -8.39
C ARG A 103 -10.63 20.23 -9.30
N TRP A 104 -9.50 19.63 -8.92
CA TRP A 104 -8.96 18.50 -9.67
C TRP A 104 -9.85 17.28 -9.50
N LEU A 105 -10.25 16.96 -8.25
CA LEU A 105 -11.13 15.83 -7.96
C LEU A 105 -12.47 15.91 -8.72
N ALA A 106 -13.05 17.10 -8.88
CA ALA A 106 -14.31 17.30 -9.58
C ALA A 106 -14.24 17.08 -11.10
N THR A 107 -13.03 17.12 -11.69
CA THR A 107 -12.82 17.03 -13.14
C THR A 107 -12.00 15.81 -13.56
N ALA A 108 -11.42 15.09 -12.60
CA ALA A 108 -10.60 13.94 -12.87
C ALA A 108 -11.44 12.75 -13.37
N ASP A 109 -11.05 12.18 -14.51
CA ASP A 109 -11.62 10.94 -15.02
C ASP A 109 -10.99 9.73 -14.30
N LEU A 110 -11.35 9.59 -13.02
CA LEU A 110 -10.89 8.48 -12.19
C LEU A 110 -11.93 7.38 -12.10
N PRO A 111 -11.51 6.11 -12.09
CA PRO A 111 -12.41 5.02 -11.81
C PRO A 111 -12.92 5.12 -10.37
N CYS A 112 -14.23 4.92 -10.17
CA CYS A 112 -14.82 4.87 -8.84
C CYS A 112 -14.61 3.49 -8.19
N CYS A 113 -13.94 3.47 -7.04
CA CYS A 113 -13.94 2.29 -6.18
C CYS A 113 -15.31 2.10 -5.53
N ARG A 114 -15.70 0.85 -5.26
CA ARG A 114 -16.94 0.55 -4.53
C ARG A 114 -16.82 0.83 -3.03
N ASP A 115 -15.60 0.79 -2.51
CA ASP A 115 -15.30 1.20 -1.15
C ASP A 115 -14.83 2.67 -1.19
N PRO A 116 -15.58 3.62 -0.60
CA PRO A 116 -15.20 5.02 -0.62
C PRO A 116 -13.89 5.29 0.11
N GLU A 117 -13.52 4.48 1.11
CA GLU A 117 -12.27 4.65 1.84
C GLU A 117 -11.04 4.35 0.98
N ASP A 118 -11.20 3.53 -0.06
CA ASP A 118 -10.13 3.14 -0.97
C ASP A 118 -9.96 4.12 -2.14
N GLN A 119 -10.90 5.06 -2.33
CA GLN A 119 -10.85 6.01 -3.44
C GLN A 119 -9.57 6.87 -3.41
N LYS A 120 -9.13 7.25 -2.21
CA LYS A 120 -7.90 8.06 -2.00
C LYS A 120 -6.62 7.44 -2.58
N PHE A 121 -6.55 6.11 -2.71
CA PHE A 121 -5.41 5.46 -3.37
C PHE A 121 -5.41 5.74 -4.88
N LEU A 122 -6.59 5.71 -5.50
CA LEU A 122 -6.78 6.02 -6.93
C LEU A 122 -6.56 7.52 -7.21
N GLU A 123 -7.02 8.39 -6.30
CA GLU A 123 -6.79 9.83 -6.39
C GLU A 123 -5.31 10.18 -6.32
N CYS A 124 -4.58 9.62 -5.34
CA CYS A 124 -3.14 9.79 -5.22
C CYS A 124 -2.42 9.26 -6.48
N ALA A 125 -2.82 8.07 -6.93
CA ALA A 125 -2.23 7.43 -8.09
C ALA A 125 -2.44 8.24 -9.38
N GLY A 126 -3.67 8.69 -9.61
CA GLY A 126 -4.05 9.45 -10.79
C GLY A 126 -3.44 10.85 -10.83
N PHE A 127 -3.50 11.59 -9.72
CA PHE A 127 -2.95 12.94 -9.65
C PHE A 127 -1.44 12.97 -9.89
N HIS A 128 -0.72 11.98 -9.35
CA HIS A 128 0.74 11.86 -9.54
C HIS A 128 1.16 10.98 -10.72
N GLN A 129 0.19 10.53 -11.53
CA GLN A 129 0.38 9.68 -12.71
C GLN A 129 1.30 8.48 -12.44
N VAL A 130 1.07 7.78 -11.32
CA VAL A 130 1.89 6.62 -10.96
C VAL A 130 1.60 5.45 -11.88
N THR A 131 2.62 4.63 -12.13
CA THR A 131 2.49 3.42 -12.95
C THR A 131 1.84 2.29 -12.16
N TRP A 132 2.05 2.24 -10.84
CA TRP A 132 1.67 1.09 -10.02
C TRP A 132 0.82 1.50 -8.83
N LEU A 133 -0.33 0.86 -8.67
CA LEU A 133 -1.03 0.73 -7.39
C LEU A 133 -0.90 -0.73 -6.94
N ILE A 134 -0.08 -0.95 -5.92
CA ILE A 134 0.17 -2.28 -5.38
C ILE A 134 -0.74 -2.48 -4.19
N THR A 135 -1.67 -3.43 -4.30
CA THR A 135 -2.76 -3.60 -3.35
C THR A 135 -3.18 -5.06 -3.20
N ARG A 136 -3.57 -5.43 -1.97
CA ARG A 136 -4.25 -6.70 -1.68
C ARG A 136 -5.75 -6.54 -1.48
N ASP A 137 -6.27 -5.32 -1.58
CA ASP A 137 -7.68 -5.05 -1.39
C ASP A 137 -8.54 -5.66 -2.52
N LYS A 138 -9.63 -6.31 -2.12
CA LYS A 138 -10.48 -7.05 -3.06
C LYS A 138 -11.34 -6.11 -3.91
N ALA A 139 -11.69 -4.92 -3.43
CA ALA A 139 -12.45 -3.93 -4.18
C ALA A 139 -11.59 -3.27 -5.26
N LEU A 140 -10.36 -2.86 -4.93
CA LEU A 140 -9.39 -2.34 -5.90
C LEU A 140 -8.98 -3.38 -6.95
N LEU A 141 -8.74 -4.63 -6.55
CA LEU A 141 -8.45 -5.72 -7.50
C LEU A 141 -9.67 -6.11 -8.36
N ARG A 142 -10.90 -5.91 -7.86
CA ARG A 142 -12.12 -6.02 -8.66
C ARG A 142 -12.23 -4.89 -9.68
N LEU A 143 -11.84 -3.68 -9.28
CA LEU A 143 -11.80 -2.51 -10.16
C LEU A 143 -10.77 -2.67 -11.27
N ALA A 144 -9.58 -3.18 -10.94
CA ALA A 144 -8.49 -3.45 -11.88
C ALA A 144 -8.95 -4.24 -13.13
N ARG A 145 -9.80 -5.25 -12.92
CA ARG A 145 -10.36 -6.10 -13.99
C ARG A 145 -11.31 -5.37 -14.95
N ARG A 146 -11.77 -4.19 -14.59
CA ARG A 146 -12.69 -3.36 -15.39
C ARG A 146 -11.99 -2.18 -16.07
N LEU A 147 -10.74 -1.89 -15.68
CA LEU A 147 -9.94 -0.86 -16.34
C LEU A 147 -9.62 -1.35 -17.75
N LYS A 148 -9.95 -0.55 -18.76
CA LYS A 148 -9.59 -0.89 -20.14
C LYS A 148 -8.08 -0.66 -20.32
N PRO A 149 -7.37 -1.54 -21.05
CA PRO A 149 -5.99 -1.29 -21.41
C PRO A 149 -5.84 0.07 -22.10
N GLY A 150 -4.89 0.89 -21.65
CA GLY A 150 -4.59 2.20 -22.25
C GLY A 150 -5.41 3.40 -21.77
N THR A 151 -6.35 3.23 -20.83
CA THR A 151 -7.15 4.37 -20.30
C THR A 151 -6.40 5.22 -19.28
N ALA A 152 -5.37 4.68 -18.64
CA ALA A 152 -4.47 5.38 -17.72
C ALA A 152 -3.12 4.66 -17.65
N PRO A 153 -2.02 5.33 -17.24
CA PRO A 153 -0.74 4.67 -16.95
C PRO A 153 -0.80 3.73 -15.72
N LEU A 154 -1.95 3.67 -15.03
CA LEU A 154 -2.14 2.97 -13.77
C LEU A 154 -2.36 1.47 -13.95
N THR A 155 -1.43 0.69 -13.40
CA THR A 155 -1.53 -0.77 -13.27
C THR A 155 -1.80 -1.15 -11.82
N ILE A 156 -2.94 -1.79 -11.57
CA ILE A 156 -3.33 -2.25 -10.23
C ILE A 156 -3.01 -3.75 -10.11
N VAL A 157 -2.14 -4.12 -9.17
CA VAL A 157 -1.65 -5.50 -9.00
C VAL A 157 -1.48 -5.86 -7.52
N THR A 158 -1.47 -7.16 -7.23
CA THR A 158 -1.04 -7.65 -5.92
C THR A 158 0.48 -7.53 -5.77
N PRO A 159 1.00 -7.39 -4.55
CA PRO A 159 2.46 -7.34 -4.36
C PRO A 159 3.15 -8.64 -4.78
N GLU A 160 2.50 -9.80 -4.67
CA GLU A 160 3.02 -11.08 -5.16
C GLU A 160 3.08 -11.12 -6.69
N ALA A 161 2.04 -10.63 -7.37
CA ALA A 161 2.02 -10.52 -8.83
C ALA A 161 3.11 -9.55 -9.32
N TRP A 162 3.29 -8.43 -8.62
CA TRP A 162 4.38 -7.49 -8.89
C TRP A 162 5.76 -8.14 -8.71
N CYS A 163 5.95 -8.95 -7.65
CA CYS A 163 7.20 -9.66 -7.41
C CYS A 163 7.52 -10.73 -8.47
N ARG A 164 6.48 -11.39 -9.02
CA ARG A 164 6.62 -12.43 -10.07
C ARG A 164 6.81 -11.86 -11.47
N GLY A 165 6.32 -10.65 -11.73
CA GLY A 165 6.24 -10.05 -13.07
C GLY A 165 7.54 -9.42 -13.58
N ASP A 166 7.56 -9.11 -14.88
CA ASP A 166 8.67 -8.41 -15.54
C ASP A 166 8.69 -6.93 -15.15
N ARG A 167 9.78 -6.53 -14.47
CA ARG A 167 9.89 -5.29 -13.67
C ARG A 167 10.21 -4.03 -14.48
N ASN A 168 10.07 -4.07 -15.81
CA ASN A 168 10.63 -3.09 -16.75
C ASN A 168 9.58 -2.25 -17.52
N ARG A 169 8.33 -2.20 -17.07
CA ARG A 169 7.31 -1.30 -17.64
C ARG A 169 7.34 0.09 -17.01
#